data_AF-A0A382S5W0-F1
#
_entry.id   AF-A0A382S5W0-F1
#
_cell.length_a   1.000
_cell.length_b   1.000
_cell.length_c   1.000
_cell.angle_alpha   90.00
_cell.angle_beta   90.00
_cell.angle_gamma   90.00
#
_symmetry.space_group_name_H-M   'P 1'
#
loop_
_entity.id
_entity.type
_entity.pdbx_description
1 polymer ?
#
loop_
_entity_poly.entity_id
_entity_poly.type
_entity_poly.pdbx_seq_one_letter_code
_entity_poly.pdbx_strand_id
1 'polypeptide(L)'
;MDKRFKDNGDKTITDIKTGLMWMKEDSYLQSGRWTNWFESIQLVRQMNEDGFANQYDWQIPSIKELTTIYEADKINSKVLGKGMIIHIDPIFS
;
A
#
# COMPACT_ATOMS: atom_id res chain seq x y z
N MET A 1 10.45 -19.13 -1.44
CA MET A 1 9.83 -17.97 -0.77
C MET A 1 10.07 -16.78 -1.66
N ASP A 2 8.99 -16.14 -2.08
CA ASP A 2 9.04 -14.92 -2.88
C ASP A 2 9.78 -13.83 -2.09
N LYS A 3 10.76 -13.20 -2.73
CA LYS A 3 11.63 -12.17 -2.13
C LYS A 3 11.42 -10.81 -2.78
N ARG A 4 10.35 -10.64 -3.58
CA ARG A 4 10.09 -9.39 -4.29
C ARG A 4 9.83 -8.22 -3.35
N PHE A 5 9.01 -8.44 -2.33
CA PHE A 5 8.63 -7.41 -1.37
C PHE A 5 9.44 -7.52 -0.10
N LYS A 6 9.91 -6.38 0.40
CA LYS A 6 10.68 -6.27 1.64
C LYS A 6 9.97 -5.29 2.57
N ASP A 7 9.60 -5.76 3.75
CA ASP A 7 9.12 -4.91 4.85
C ASP A 7 10.31 -4.11 5.41
N ASN A 8 10.15 -2.78 5.51
CA ASN A 8 11.17 -1.89 6.04
C ASN A 8 11.07 -1.70 7.56
N GLY A 9 10.01 -2.19 8.20
CA GLY A 9 9.80 -2.07 9.65
C GLY A 9 9.30 -0.70 10.10
N ASP A 10 8.98 0.19 9.16
CA ASP A 10 8.54 1.58 9.37
C ASP A 10 7.15 1.85 8.76
N LYS A 11 6.37 0.77 8.54
CA LYS A 11 5.07 0.77 7.84
C LYS A 11 5.16 0.98 6.33
N THR A 12 6.34 0.83 5.73
CA THR A 12 6.52 0.80 4.28
C THR A 12 7.02 -0.57 3.79
N ILE A 13 6.77 -0.85 2.52
CA ILE A 13 7.24 -2.05 1.80
C ILE A 13 7.98 -1.60 0.55
N THR A 14 9.18 -2.11 0.33
CA THR A 14 9.92 -1.92 -0.92
C THR A 14 9.62 -3.07 -1.89
N ASP A 15 9.17 -2.73 -3.11
CA ASP A 15 9.08 -3.66 -4.24
C ASP A 15 10.42 -3.65 -5.01
N ILE A 16 11.21 -4.70 -4.82
CA ILE A 16 12.55 -4.84 -5.42
C ILE A 16 12.48 -4.94 -6.96
N LYS A 17 11.33 -5.35 -7.53
CA LYS A 17 11.17 -5.52 -8.99
C LYS A 17 10.94 -4.18 -9.69
N THR A 18 10.13 -3.31 -9.11
CA THR A 18 9.76 -2.02 -9.71
C THR A 18 10.59 -0.85 -9.17
N GLY A 19 11.24 -1.03 -8.02
CA GLY A 19 11.92 0.04 -7.28
C GLY A 19 10.96 0.96 -6.52
N LEU A 20 9.65 0.68 -6.55
CA LEU A 20 8.65 1.47 -5.84
C LEU A 20 8.62 1.13 -4.35
N MET A 21 8.18 2.10 -3.56
CA MET A 21 7.85 1.93 -2.16
C MET A 21 6.35 2.10 -1.98
N TRP A 22 5.76 1.22 -1.19
CA TRP A 22 4.34 1.18 -0.91
C TRP A 22 4.08 1.37 0.58
N MET A 23 2.92 1.92 0.93
CA MET A 23 2.42 1.79 2.29
C MET A 23 2.08 0.33 2.59
N LYS A 24 2.37 -0.10 3.81
CA LYS A 24 2.00 -1.45 4.27
C LYS A 24 0.51 -1.62 4.48
N GLU A 25 -0.14 -0.56 4.95
CA GLU A 25 -1.59 -0.47 5.22
C GLU A 25 -2.23 0.43 4.17
N ASP A 26 -3.45 0.09 3.73
CA ASP A 26 -4.20 0.93 2.80
C ASP A 26 -4.81 2.17 3.49
N SER A 27 -5.44 3.04 2.71
CA SER A 27 -6.05 4.27 3.25
C SER A 27 -7.23 3.98 4.19
N TYR A 28 -7.90 2.83 4.07
CA TYR A 28 -8.99 2.44 4.96
C TYR A 28 -8.45 2.07 6.34
N LEU A 29 -7.38 1.28 6.41
CA LEU A 29 -6.73 0.90 7.67
C LEU A 29 -6.12 2.12 8.37
N GLN A 30 -5.63 3.12 7.63
CA GLN A 30 -5.15 4.36 8.23
C GLN A 30 -6.28 5.30 8.71
N SER A 31 -7.35 5.45 7.93
CA SER A 31 -8.38 6.47 8.20
C SER A 31 -9.65 5.93 8.85
N GLY A 32 -9.81 4.60 8.93
CA GLY A 32 -11.00 3.91 9.42
C GLY A 32 -12.23 4.02 8.51
N ARG A 33 -12.10 4.62 7.32
CA ARG A 33 -13.21 4.87 6.39
C ARG A 33 -12.77 4.80 4.94
N TRP A 34 -13.74 4.53 4.06
CA TRP A 34 -13.50 4.60 2.63
C TRP A 34 -13.27 6.05 2.22
N THR A 35 -12.19 6.25 1.47
CA THR A 35 -11.73 7.56 1.00
C THR A 35 -12.10 7.70 -0.46
N ASN A 36 -12.67 8.83 -0.86
CA ASN A 36 -12.90 9.13 -2.28
C ASN A 36 -11.62 9.69 -2.93
N TRP A 37 -11.67 9.92 -4.25
CA TRP A 37 -10.54 10.43 -5.01
C TRP A 37 -9.98 11.75 -4.48
N PHE A 38 -10.84 12.73 -4.19
CA PHE A 38 -10.42 14.04 -3.69
C PHE A 38 -9.81 13.93 -2.29
N GLU A 39 -10.39 13.10 -1.43
CA GLU A 39 -9.84 12.83 -0.10
C GLU A 39 -8.49 12.13 -0.18
N SER A 40 -8.29 11.23 -1.16
CA SER A 40 -7.02 10.55 -1.39
C SER A 40 -5.91 11.54 -1.78
N ILE A 41 -6.25 12.57 -2.57
CA ILE A 41 -5.30 13.65 -2.91
C ILE A 41 -4.89 14.43 -1.65
N GLN A 42 -5.85 14.76 -0.79
CA GLN A 42 -5.55 15.48 0.45
C GLN A 42 -4.75 14.63 1.44
N LEU A 43 -5.06 13.34 1.54
CA LEU A 43 -4.32 12.40 2.37
C LEU A 43 -2.84 12.36 1.97
N VAL A 44 -2.55 12.21 0.68
CA VAL A 44 -1.17 12.20 0.16
C VAL A 44 -0.45 13.53 0.43
N ARG A 45 -1.13 14.66 0.25
CA ARG A 45 -0.55 15.97 0.59
C ARG A 45 -0.19 16.06 2.06
N GLN A 46 -1.11 15.69 2.95
CA GLN A 46 -0.88 15.71 4.39
C GLN A 46 0.28 14.77 4.79
N MET A 47 0.34 13.57 4.21
CA MET A 47 1.44 12.63 4.45
C MET A 47 2.81 13.21 4.08
N ASN A 48 2.86 13.97 2.98
CA ASN A 48 4.08 14.65 2.55
C ASN A 48 4.43 15.87 3.40
N GLU A 49 3.44 16.55 3.97
CA GLU A 49 3.69 17.63 4.94
C GLU A 49 4.20 17.07 6.28
N ASP A 50 3.61 15.96 6.74
CA ASP A 50 3.92 15.32 8.03
C ASP A 50 5.20 14.47 7.98
N GLY A 51 5.64 14.06 6.78
CA GLY A 51 6.80 13.19 6.60
C GLY A 51 6.53 11.74 7.00
N PHE A 52 5.42 11.15 6.55
CA PHE A 52 5.07 9.76 6.88
C PHE A 52 6.22 8.79 6.51
N ALA A 53 6.64 7.98 7.49
CA ALA A 53 7.79 7.09 7.40
C ALA A 53 9.11 7.80 7.00
N ASN A 54 9.26 9.08 7.37
CA ASN A 54 10.40 9.93 7.00
C ASN A 54 10.56 10.09 5.47
N GLN A 55 9.45 10.01 4.72
CA GLN A 55 9.36 10.27 3.29
C GLN A 55 8.40 11.43 3.02
N TYR A 56 8.65 12.18 1.94
CA TYR A 56 7.98 13.46 1.64
C TYR A 56 7.48 13.54 0.18
N ASP A 57 7.56 12.43 -0.56
CA ASP A 57 7.28 12.31 -1.99
C ASP A 57 6.23 11.23 -2.31
N TRP A 58 5.35 10.94 -1.35
CA TRP A 58 4.20 10.06 -1.55
C TRP A 58 3.33 10.57 -2.68
N GLN A 59 2.80 9.64 -3.48
CA GLN A 59 1.90 9.92 -4.60
C GLN A 59 0.79 8.89 -4.67
N ILE A 60 -0.33 9.24 -5.31
CA ILE A 60 -1.35 8.27 -5.67
C ILE A 60 -0.79 7.42 -6.82
N PRO A 61 -0.77 6.08 -6.69
CA PRO A 61 -0.21 5.23 -7.73
C PRO A 61 -1.08 5.26 -8.98
N SER A 62 -0.43 5.17 -10.14
CA SER A 62 -1.11 4.94 -11.41
C SER A 62 -1.70 3.53 -11.49
N ILE A 63 -2.66 3.34 -12.39
CA ILE A 63 -3.24 2.01 -12.66
C ILE A 63 -2.13 1.00 -13.02
N LYS A 64 -1.11 1.41 -13.80
CA LYS A 64 0.00 0.55 -14.17
C LYS A 64 0.79 0.09 -12.95
N GLU A 65 1.12 0.98 -12.03
CA GLU A 65 1.86 0.64 -10.81
C GLU A 65 1.01 -0.26 -9.90
N LEU A 66 -0.28 0.05 -9.72
CA LEU A 66 -1.20 -0.81 -8.96
C LEU A 66 -1.30 -2.22 -9.54
N THR A 67 -1.32 -2.38 -10.86
CA THR A 67 -1.35 -3.72 -11.47
C THR A 67 -0.08 -4.53 -11.21
N THR A 68 1.03 -3.89 -10.82
CA THR A 68 2.28 -4.62 -10.56
C THR A 68 2.24 -5.39 -9.23
N ILE A 69 1.42 -4.96 -8.27
CA ILE A 69 1.32 -5.63 -6.96
C ILE A 69 0.25 -6.73 -6.94
N TYR A 70 -0.60 -6.80 -7.96
CA TYR A 70 -1.58 -7.87 -8.13
C TYR A 70 -0.90 -9.16 -8.59
N GLU A 71 -1.12 -10.24 -7.83
CA GLU A 71 -0.54 -11.56 -8.05
C GLU A 71 -1.62 -12.62 -7.80
N ALA A 72 -2.16 -13.19 -8.89
CA ALA A 72 -3.35 -14.06 -8.86
C ALA A 72 -3.20 -15.32 -7.98
N ASP A 73 -1.98 -15.81 -7.81
CA ASP A 73 -1.64 -16.97 -6.98
C ASP A 73 -1.45 -16.62 -5.49
N LYS A 74 -1.34 -15.33 -5.16
CA LYS A 74 -1.28 -14.85 -3.77
C LYS A 74 -2.67 -14.66 -3.20
N ILE A 75 -2.78 -14.85 -1.89
CA ILE A 75 -4.00 -14.62 -1.13
C ILE A 75 -3.61 -13.86 0.12
N ASN A 76 -4.13 -12.65 0.23
CA ASN A 76 -4.11 -11.85 1.44
C ASN A 76 -5.54 -11.69 1.97
N SER A 77 -5.81 -12.36 3.09
CA SER A 77 -7.10 -12.34 3.77
C SER A 77 -7.08 -11.53 5.07
N LYS A 78 -5.99 -10.81 5.34
CA LYS A 78 -5.81 -10.05 6.59
C LYS A 78 -6.37 -8.63 6.52
N VAL A 79 -6.60 -8.14 5.30
CA VAL A 79 -6.72 -6.71 5.00
C VAL A 79 -8.11 -6.16 5.31
N LEU A 80 -9.20 -6.92 5.12
CA LEU A 80 -10.56 -6.37 5.29
C LEU A 80 -11.60 -7.45 5.66
N GLY A 81 -11.98 -7.52 6.94
CA GLY A 81 -13.15 -8.30 7.40
C GLY A 81 -13.12 -9.81 7.10
N LYS A 82 -14.01 -10.59 7.72
CA LYS A 82 -14.13 -12.01 7.36
C LYS A 82 -14.67 -12.14 5.93
N GLY A 83 -13.85 -12.64 5.01
CA GLY A 83 -14.29 -13.11 3.69
C GLY A 83 -13.81 -12.32 2.47
N MET A 84 -13.04 -11.23 2.63
CA MET A 84 -12.38 -10.59 1.47
C MET A 84 -11.02 -11.23 1.21
N ILE A 85 -10.84 -11.71 -0.01
CA ILE A 85 -9.56 -12.21 -0.52
C ILE A 85 -9.01 -11.17 -1.48
N ILE A 86 -7.83 -10.65 -1.17
CA ILE A 86 -7.09 -9.77 -2.06
C ILE A 86 -5.91 -10.57 -2.62
N HIS A 87 -5.73 -10.52 -3.94
CA HIS A 87 -4.67 -11.25 -4.63
C HIS A 87 -3.39 -10.39 -4.69
N ILE A 88 -2.78 -10.17 -3.52
CA ILE A 88 -1.50 -9.48 -3.34
C ILE A 88 -0.67 -10.24 -2.30
N ASP A 89 0.63 -9.93 -2.21
CA ASP A 89 1.51 -10.60 -1.24
C ASP A 89 1.02 -10.40 0.22
N PRO A 90 1.03 -11.43 1.09
CA PRO A 90 0.60 -11.34 2.49
C PRO A 90 1.45 -10.43 3.40
N ILE A 91 2.54 -9.87 2.87
CA ILE A 91 3.34 -8.85 3.56
C ILE A 91 2.61 -7.51 3.71
N PHE A 92 1.66 -7.22 2.82
CA PHE A 92 0.72 -6.10 2.96
C PHE A 92 -0.29 -6.42 4.08
N SER A 93 -0.70 -5.41 4.84
CA SER A 93 -1.63 -5.56 5.98
C SER A 93 -3.07 -5.44 5.54
#